data_AF-A0A378FQY9-F1
#
_entry.id   AF-A0A378FQY9-F1
#
_cell.length_a   1.000
_cell.length_b   1.000
_cell.length_c   1.000
_cell.angle_alpha   90.00
_cell.angle_beta   90.00
_cell.angle_gamma   90.00
#
_symmetry.space_group_name_H-M   'P 1'
#
loop_
_entity.id
_entity.type
_entity.pdbx_description
1 polymer ?
#
loop_
_entity_poly.entity_id
_entity_poly.type
_entity_poly.pdbx_seq_one_letter_code
_entity_poly.pdbx_strand_id
1 'polypeptide(L)'
;MDHQTAEALRAFTQRYCAVWQQQRHSLPRSEELYGVPSPCVVDTQGEAVFWQPQPFSLAQNISAVERALDIVVQQPLHSYYTTQFAGDMSGRFAGETLTLLQTWSEEDFQRVQENLIGHLVVQKRLKLSPTLFIATLESELDVISVCNLSGE
;
A
#
# COMPACT_ATOMS: atom_id res chain seq x y z
N MET A 1 -18.09 -2.45 7.87
CA MET A 1 -17.03 -1.44 7.73
C MET A 1 -15.84 -2.00 6.94
N ASP A 2 -15.32 -3.20 7.25
CA ASP A 2 -14.23 -3.86 6.49
C ASP A 2 -14.42 -3.87 4.95
N HIS A 3 -15.61 -4.27 4.47
CA HIS A 3 -15.93 -4.28 3.04
C HIS A 3 -15.82 -2.91 2.36
N GLN A 4 -16.09 -1.80 3.07
CA GLN A 4 -16.09 -0.47 2.46
C GLN A 4 -14.68 -0.02 2.07
N THR A 5 -13.67 -0.32 2.91
CA THR A 5 -12.28 0.02 2.60
C THR A 5 -11.77 -0.78 1.41
N ALA A 6 -12.03 -2.09 1.39
CA ALA A 6 -11.63 -2.95 0.28
C ALA A 6 -12.30 -2.53 -1.04
N GLU A 7 -13.60 -2.23 -1.03
CA GLU A 7 -14.35 -1.73 -2.18
C GLU A 7 -13.81 -0.38 -2.67
N ALA A 8 -13.56 0.57 -1.74
CA ALA A 8 -13.02 1.89 -2.08
C ALA A 8 -11.62 1.78 -2.71
N LEU A 9 -10.75 0.92 -2.16
CA LEU A 9 -9.41 0.68 -2.68
C LEU A 9 -9.48 0.05 -4.08
N ARG A 10 -10.29 -1.00 -4.27
CA ARG A 10 -10.49 -1.62 -5.59
C ARG A 10 -11.03 -0.62 -6.61
N ALA A 11 -11.99 0.21 -6.22
CA ALA A 11 -12.54 1.24 -7.09
C ALA A 11 -11.46 2.28 -7.46
N PHE A 12 -10.58 2.66 -6.55
CA PHE A 12 -9.44 3.53 -6.85
C PHE A 12 -8.47 2.87 -7.83
N THR A 13 -8.06 1.62 -7.59
CA THR A 13 -7.15 0.89 -8.48
C THR A 13 -7.73 0.70 -9.88
N GLN A 14 -9.02 0.41 -10.00
CA GLN A 14 -9.71 0.32 -11.29
C GLN A 14 -9.65 1.64 -12.05
N ARG A 15 -9.92 2.78 -11.38
CA ARG A 15 -9.78 4.11 -11.99
C ARG A 15 -8.33 4.39 -12.42
N TYR A 16 -7.37 4.03 -11.58
CA TYR A 16 -5.95 4.19 -11.87
C TYR A 16 -5.55 3.45 -13.16
N CYS A 17 -5.90 2.16 -13.26
CA CYS A 17 -5.64 1.35 -14.45
C CYS A 17 -6.36 1.90 -15.70
N ALA A 18 -7.62 2.33 -15.54
CA ALA A 18 -8.39 2.89 -16.65
C ALA A 18 -7.75 4.18 -17.21
N VAL A 19 -7.21 5.04 -16.35
CA VAL A 19 -6.49 6.26 -16.77
C VAL A 19 -5.24 5.91 -17.59
N TRP A 20 -4.46 4.93 -17.15
CA TRP A 20 -3.30 4.44 -17.92
C TRP A 20 -3.72 3.92 -19.30
N GLN A 21 -4.77 3.09 -19.34
CA GLN A 21 -5.28 2.54 -20.59
C GLN A 21 -5.78 3.63 -21.54
N GLN A 22 -6.48 4.66 -21.03
CA GLN A 22 -7.03 5.75 -21.84
C GLN A 22 -5.95 6.71 -22.36
N GLN A 23 -4.96 7.04 -21.53
CA GLN A 23 -3.95 8.07 -21.87
C GLN A 23 -2.73 7.52 -22.58
N ARG A 24 -2.37 6.26 -22.32
CA ARG A 24 -1.11 5.64 -22.79
C ARG A 24 -1.33 4.35 -23.57
N HIS A 25 -2.57 3.87 -23.69
CA HIS A 25 -2.90 2.58 -24.31
C HIS A 25 -2.10 1.42 -23.70
N SER A 26 -1.79 1.52 -22.40
CA SER A 26 -0.98 0.55 -21.68
C SER A 26 -1.54 0.27 -20.29
N LEU A 27 -1.08 -0.82 -19.69
CA LEU A 27 -1.17 -1.04 -18.25
C LEU A 27 -0.27 -0.04 -17.48
N PRO A 28 -0.51 0.15 -16.17
CA PRO A 28 0.45 0.77 -15.28
C PRO A 28 1.88 0.26 -15.48
N ARG A 29 2.81 1.21 -15.62
CA ARG A 29 4.25 0.93 -15.80
C ARG A 29 5.02 1.39 -14.57
N SER A 30 5.94 0.57 -14.07
CA SER A 30 6.86 0.94 -12.99
C SER A 30 8.30 0.52 -13.32
N GLU A 31 9.23 1.45 -13.16
CA GLU A 31 10.68 1.20 -13.20
C GLU A 31 11.20 0.72 -11.83
N GLU A 32 10.63 1.24 -10.74
CA GLU A 32 11.00 0.90 -9.37
C GLU A 32 10.75 -0.57 -9.02
N LEU A 33 9.75 -1.19 -9.68
CA LEU A 33 9.41 -2.60 -9.49
C LEU A 33 10.14 -3.53 -10.47
N TYR A 34 11.05 -3.00 -11.31
CA TYR A 34 11.84 -3.82 -12.21
C TYR A 34 12.74 -4.79 -11.45
N GLY A 35 12.67 -6.08 -11.84
CA GLY A 35 13.43 -7.15 -11.19
C GLY A 35 12.85 -7.63 -9.86
N VAL A 36 11.74 -7.05 -9.36
CA VAL A 36 11.06 -7.49 -8.14
C VAL A 36 9.91 -8.44 -8.50
N PRO A 37 9.98 -9.75 -8.15
CA PRO A 37 8.95 -10.71 -8.54
C PRO A 37 7.58 -10.42 -7.93
N SER A 38 6.53 -10.56 -8.73
CA SER A 38 5.15 -10.43 -8.29
C SER A 38 4.18 -11.10 -9.26
N PRO A 39 3.05 -11.64 -8.78
CA PRO A 39 1.96 -12.07 -9.66
C PRO A 39 1.36 -10.93 -10.48
N CYS A 40 1.57 -9.67 -10.08
CA CYS A 40 1.04 -8.49 -10.75
C CYS A 40 1.73 -8.21 -12.10
N VAL A 41 2.96 -8.70 -12.31
CA VAL A 41 3.72 -8.46 -13.53
C VAL A 41 3.05 -9.18 -14.71
N VAL A 42 2.64 -8.41 -15.71
CA VAL A 42 2.05 -8.91 -16.97
C VAL A 42 3.10 -8.97 -18.06
N ASP A 43 3.94 -7.94 -18.15
CA ASP A 43 5.01 -7.85 -19.14
C ASP A 43 6.20 -7.05 -18.58
N THR A 44 7.38 -7.24 -19.17
CA THR A 44 8.60 -6.49 -18.84
C THR A 44 9.22 -5.98 -20.13
N GLN A 45 9.39 -4.67 -20.25
CA GLN A 45 10.02 -4.06 -21.43
C GLN A 45 11.08 -3.05 -20.99
N GLY A 46 12.32 -3.26 -21.46
CA GLY A 46 13.46 -2.50 -20.98
C GLY A 46 13.64 -2.69 -19.48
N GLU A 47 13.84 -1.61 -18.75
CA GLU A 47 14.02 -1.58 -17.29
C GLU A 47 12.72 -1.25 -16.55
N ALA A 48 11.57 -1.72 -17.07
CA ALA A 48 10.27 -1.48 -16.44
C ALA A 48 9.31 -2.66 -16.58
N VAL A 49 8.43 -2.80 -15.59
CA VAL A 49 7.34 -3.78 -15.58
C VAL A 49 6.01 -3.12 -15.87
N PHE A 50 5.17 -3.81 -16.63
CA PHE A 50 3.76 -3.51 -16.81
C PHE A 50 2.95 -4.43 -15.92
N TRP A 51 2.01 -3.87 -15.16
CA TRP A 51 1.35 -4.62 -14.10
C TRP A 51 -0.15 -4.38 -14.02
N GLN A 52 -0.83 -5.35 -13.42
CA GLN A 52 -2.25 -5.26 -13.08
C GLN A 52 -2.48 -5.84 -11.67
N PRO A 53 -3.50 -5.38 -10.93
CA PRO A 53 -3.76 -5.90 -9.59
C PRO A 53 -4.13 -7.38 -9.63
N GLN A 54 -3.71 -8.12 -8.61
CA GLN A 54 -3.98 -9.55 -8.46
C GLN A 54 -4.66 -9.85 -7.12
N PRO A 55 -5.40 -10.98 -7.01
CA PRO A 55 -5.94 -11.42 -5.74
C PRO A 55 -4.84 -11.59 -4.68
N PHE A 56 -5.10 -11.13 -3.47
CA PHE A 56 -4.25 -11.42 -2.32
C PHE A 56 -4.42 -12.88 -1.89
N SER A 57 -3.33 -13.58 -1.62
CA SER A 57 -3.29 -15.03 -1.39
C SER A 57 -3.04 -15.46 0.07
N LEU A 58 -2.58 -14.55 0.93
CA LEU A 58 -2.23 -14.85 2.32
C LEU A 58 -3.40 -14.58 3.28
N ALA A 59 -3.15 -14.76 4.58
CA ALA A 59 -4.07 -14.34 5.63
C ALA A 59 -4.33 -12.83 5.53
N GLN A 60 -5.60 -12.44 5.42
CA GLN A 60 -6.03 -11.06 5.19
C GLN A 60 -6.00 -10.22 6.47
N ASN A 61 -4.83 -10.14 7.10
CA ASN A 61 -4.58 -9.31 8.27
C ASN A 61 -3.09 -9.00 8.41
N ILE A 62 -2.80 -7.91 9.11
CA ILE A 62 -1.44 -7.53 9.54
C ILE A 62 -1.23 -7.84 11.03
N SER A 63 -1.80 -8.93 11.55
CA SER A 63 -1.71 -9.26 12.98
C SER A 63 -0.29 -9.59 13.45
N ALA A 64 0.69 -9.72 12.55
CA ALA A 64 2.09 -9.76 12.96
C ALA A 64 2.53 -8.42 13.57
N VAL A 65 2.02 -7.29 13.06
CA VAL A 65 2.27 -5.95 13.60
C VAL A 65 1.67 -5.82 15.01
N GLU A 66 0.44 -6.29 15.20
CA GLU A 66 -0.24 -6.31 16.51
C GLU A 66 0.56 -7.11 17.53
N ARG A 67 0.95 -8.35 17.18
CA ARG A 67 1.74 -9.23 18.07
C ARG A 67 3.11 -8.67 18.42
N ALA A 68 3.77 -7.99 17.47
CA ALA A 68 5.12 -7.46 17.69
C ALA A 68 5.17 -6.32 18.72
N LEU A 69 4.05 -5.59 18.89
CA LEU A 69 4.03 -4.35 19.68
C LEU A 69 2.99 -4.32 20.79
N ASP A 70 2.17 -5.36 20.90
CA ASP A 70 1.05 -5.48 21.83
C ASP A 70 0.07 -4.30 21.65
N ILE A 71 -0.38 -4.11 20.40
CA ILE A 71 -1.36 -3.09 20.01
C ILE A 71 -2.51 -3.74 19.23
N VAL A 72 -3.65 -3.06 19.21
CA VAL A 72 -4.77 -3.38 18.30
C VAL A 72 -4.72 -2.41 17.14
N VAL A 73 -4.65 -2.91 15.91
CA VAL A 73 -4.61 -2.06 14.71
C VAL A 73 -6.03 -1.79 14.21
N GLN A 74 -6.25 -0.58 13.66
CA GLN A 74 -7.54 -0.22 13.06
C GLN A 74 -7.91 -1.17 11.92
N GLN A 75 -9.12 -1.74 11.95
CA GLN A 75 -9.59 -2.71 10.95
C GLN A 75 -9.38 -2.28 9.48
N PRO A 76 -9.62 -1.01 9.07
CA PRO A 76 -9.36 -0.57 7.71
C PRO A 76 -7.93 -0.80 7.21
N LEU A 77 -6.93 -0.78 8.09
CA LEU A 77 -5.53 -1.02 7.70
C LEU A 77 -5.24 -2.48 7.40
N HIS A 78 -5.95 -3.42 8.03
CA HIS A 78 -5.90 -4.83 7.65
C HIS A 78 -6.39 -4.96 6.21
N SER A 79 -7.58 -4.43 5.91
CA SER A 79 -8.15 -4.46 4.57
C SER A 79 -7.24 -3.76 3.55
N TYR A 80 -6.68 -2.60 3.89
CA TYR A 80 -5.84 -1.80 2.98
C TYR A 80 -4.66 -2.61 2.41
N TYR A 81 -3.92 -3.30 3.28
CA TYR A 81 -2.74 -4.07 2.86
C TYR A 81 -3.03 -5.48 2.34
N THR A 82 -4.25 -6.00 2.53
CA THR A 82 -4.57 -7.39 2.15
C THR A 82 -5.75 -7.53 1.20
N THR A 83 -6.22 -6.44 0.59
CA THR A 83 -7.32 -6.48 -0.39
C THR A 83 -6.90 -7.10 -1.73
N GLN A 84 -5.67 -6.83 -2.14
CA GLN A 84 -5.09 -7.21 -3.43
C GLN A 84 -3.56 -7.09 -3.37
N PHE A 85 -2.87 -7.75 -4.29
CA PHE A 85 -1.54 -7.33 -4.68
C PHE A 85 -1.63 -6.25 -5.76
N ALA A 86 -0.81 -5.21 -5.65
CA ALA A 86 -0.74 -4.12 -6.62
C ALA A 86 0.60 -3.38 -6.49
N GLY A 87 1.01 -2.69 -7.55
CA GLY A 87 2.09 -1.72 -7.45
C GLY A 87 1.61 -0.43 -6.81
N ASP A 88 2.54 0.39 -6.36
CA ASP A 88 2.24 1.71 -5.81
C ASP A 88 1.55 2.60 -6.85
N MET A 89 0.65 3.46 -6.36
CA MET A 89 -0.22 4.25 -7.22
C MET A 89 -0.18 5.73 -6.85
N SER A 90 0.32 6.55 -7.77
CA SER A 90 0.27 8.01 -7.62
C SER A 90 -1.17 8.54 -7.67
N GLY A 91 -1.45 9.53 -6.83
CA GLY A 91 -2.75 10.18 -6.73
C GLY A 91 -2.63 11.63 -6.26
N ARG A 92 -3.77 12.30 -6.10
CA ARG A 92 -3.84 13.63 -5.51
C ARG A 92 -4.93 13.68 -4.46
N PHE A 93 -4.64 14.32 -3.32
CA PHE A 93 -5.58 14.53 -2.23
C PHE A 93 -5.33 15.88 -1.56
N ALA A 94 -6.39 16.65 -1.31
CA ALA A 94 -6.31 17.96 -0.65
C ALA A 94 -5.29 18.95 -1.26
N GLY A 95 -4.98 18.82 -2.55
CA GLY A 95 -3.99 19.65 -3.25
C GLY A 95 -2.61 19.00 -3.38
N GLU A 96 -2.30 18.02 -2.53
CA GLU A 96 -1.02 17.32 -2.48
C GLU A 96 -0.95 16.17 -3.49
N THR A 97 0.22 15.95 -4.05
CA THR A 97 0.56 14.75 -4.81
C THR A 97 1.12 13.71 -3.85
N LEU A 98 0.64 12.48 -3.96
CA LEU A 98 1.02 11.38 -3.08
C LEU A 98 1.19 10.10 -3.88
N THR A 99 1.93 9.14 -3.32
CA THR A 99 2.01 7.77 -3.81
C THR A 99 1.41 6.84 -2.77
N LEU A 100 0.28 6.20 -3.09
CA LEU A 100 -0.33 5.18 -2.24
C LEU A 100 0.51 3.92 -2.29
N LEU A 101 0.90 3.46 -1.10
CA LEU A 101 1.75 2.29 -0.91
C LEU A 101 0.88 1.03 -0.95
N GLN A 102 1.29 0.02 -1.70
CA GLN A 102 0.58 -1.24 -1.84
C GLN A 102 1.47 -2.42 -1.48
N THR A 103 0.86 -3.60 -1.37
CA THR A 103 1.60 -4.84 -1.21
C THR A 103 1.85 -5.45 -2.57
N TRP A 104 3.12 -5.57 -2.96
CA TRP A 104 3.48 -6.00 -4.31
C TRP A 104 3.39 -7.52 -4.49
N SER A 105 3.75 -8.28 -3.46
CA SER A 105 3.81 -9.75 -3.47
C SER A 105 3.75 -10.31 -2.05
N GLU A 106 3.77 -11.64 -1.91
CA GLU A 106 3.84 -12.29 -0.59
C GLU A 106 5.13 -11.93 0.17
N GLU A 107 6.27 -11.87 -0.53
CA GLU A 107 7.55 -11.50 0.07
C GLU A 107 7.56 -10.02 0.48
N ASP A 108 6.99 -9.16 -0.37
CA ASP A 108 6.83 -7.75 -0.05
C ASP A 108 5.88 -7.52 1.13
N PHE A 109 4.83 -8.32 1.28
CA PHE A 109 3.93 -8.24 2.43
C PHE A 109 4.63 -8.44 3.78
N GLN A 110 5.66 -9.28 3.81
CA GLN A 110 6.50 -9.40 4.99
C GLN A 110 7.27 -8.10 5.27
N ARG A 111 7.90 -7.52 4.25
CA ARG A 111 8.65 -6.26 4.35
C ARG A 111 7.76 -5.10 4.77
N VAL A 112 6.54 -5.01 4.24
CA VAL A 112 5.54 -4.02 4.64
C VAL A 112 5.27 -4.12 6.15
N GLN A 113 5.04 -5.31 6.68
CA GLN A 113 4.80 -5.49 8.12
C GLN A 113 6.03 -5.14 8.96
N GLU A 114 7.23 -5.50 8.51
CA GLU A 114 8.49 -5.12 9.16
C GLU A 114 8.67 -3.60 9.22
N ASN A 115 8.36 -2.90 8.13
CA ASN A 115 8.41 -1.44 8.07
C ASN A 115 7.38 -0.78 8.99
N LEU A 116 6.16 -1.29 9.03
CA LEU A 116 5.10 -0.82 9.95
C LEU A 116 5.52 -1.01 11.42
N ILE A 117 6.11 -2.15 11.76
CA ILE A 117 6.65 -2.42 13.10
C ILE A 117 7.77 -1.42 13.42
N GLY A 118 8.73 -1.23 12.51
CA GLY A 118 9.84 -0.29 12.69
C GLY A 118 9.36 1.14 12.95
N HIS A 119 8.37 1.60 12.19
CA HIS A 119 7.74 2.92 12.37
C HIS A 119 7.11 3.07 13.75
N LEU A 120 6.28 2.12 14.16
CA LEU A 120 5.62 2.15 15.46
C LEU A 120 6.62 2.03 16.64
N VAL A 121 7.72 1.29 16.48
CA VAL A 121 8.82 1.23 17.47
C VAL A 121 9.42 2.63 17.68
N VAL A 122 9.70 3.35 16.59
CA VAL A 122 10.24 4.71 16.66
C VAL A 122 9.24 5.66 17.32
N GLN A 123 7.95 5.60 16.94
CA GLN A 123 6.90 6.40 17.55
C GLN A 123 6.78 6.13 19.05
N LYS A 124 6.79 4.86 19.47
CA LYS A 124 6.73 4.46 20.89
C LYS A 124 7.94 4.99 21.67
N ARG A 125 9.15 4.90 21.10
CA ARG A 125 10.38 5.43 21.71
C ARG A 125 10.31 6.96 21.89
N LEU A 126 9.74 7.66 20.91
CA LEU A 126 9.57 9.11 20.93
C LEU A 126 8.29 9.58 21.65
N LYS A 127 7.49 8.65 22.19
CA LYS A 127 6.18 8.92 22.84
C LYS A 127 5.19 9.66 21.94
N LEU A 128 5.21 9.36 20.65
CA LEU A 128 4.26 9.88 19.67
C LEU A 128 2.99 9.02 19.64
N SER A 129 1.88 9.60 19.19
CA SER A 129 0.66 8.86 18.92
C SER A 129 0.91 7.81 17.82
N PRO A 130 0.42 6.57 17.97
CA PRO A 130 0.65 5.52 16.99
C PRO A 130 -0.09 5.82 15.68
N THR A 131 0.63 5.75 14.57
CA THR A 131 0.07 5.85 13.22
C THR A 131 0.64 4.76 12.34
N LEU A 132 -0.08 4.37 11.30
CA LEU A 132 0.42 3.46 10.26
C LEU A 132 0.35 4.20 8.93
N PHE A 133 1.50 4.38 8.29
CA PHE A 133 1.61 5.08 7.02
C PHE A 133 0.90 4.30 5.91
N ILE A 134 0.34 4.99 4.92
CA ILE A 134 -0.33 4.41 3.74
C ILE A 134 0.09 5.08 2.43
N ALA A 135 0.74 6.25 2.51
CA ALA A 135 1.22 6.97 1.34
C ALA A 135 2.49 7.76 1.67
N THR A 136 3.31 8.00 0.65
CA THR A 136 4.39 9.00 0.68
C THR A 136 3.97 10.26 -0.08
N LEU A 137 4.57 11.40 0.27
CA LEU A 137 4.48 12.64 -0.49
C LEU A 137 5.73 12.82 -1.38
N GLU A 138 5.84 13.95 -2.08
CA GLU A 138 7.03 14.26 -2.92
C GLU A 138 8.34 14.22 -2.12
N SER A 139 8.29 14.63 -0.85
CA SER A 139 9.34 14.36 0.13
C SER A 139 9.09 12.98 0.70
N GLU A 140 9.96 11.99 0.42
CA GLU A 140 9.85 10.63 0.96
C GLU A 140 9.85 10.58 2.50
N LEU A 141 10.33 11.65 3.16
CA LEU A 141 10.30 11.78 4.60
C LEU A 141 8.89 12.08 5.15
N ASP A 142 8.01 12.61 4.31
CA ASP A 142 6.65 12.99 4.66
C ASP A 142 5.67 11.90 4.20
N VAL A 143 4.89 11.40 5.14
CA VAL A 143 3.96 10.29 4.92
C VAL A 143 2.53 10.67 5.32
N ILE A 144 1.57 10.15 4.57
CA ILE A 144 0.17 10.12 4.99
C ILE A 144 -0.03 8.84 5.77
N SER A 145 -0.60 8.95 6.97
CA SER A 145 -0.85 7.83 7.87
C SER A 145 -2.27 7.83 8.39
N VAL A 146 -2.76 6.65 8.75
CA VAL A 146 -3.97 6.49 9.55
C VAL A 146 -3.60 6.57 11.03
N CYS A 147 -4.28 7.43 11.78
CA CYS A 147 -4.17 7.53 13.22
C CYS A 147 -4.76 6.27 13.87
N ASN A 148 -3.94 5.48 14.57
CA ASN A 148 -4.41 4.23 15.14
C ASN A 148 -5.38 4.43 16.34
N LEU A 149 -5.50 5.66 16.85
CA LEU A 149 -6.42 6.01 17.94
C LEU A 149 -7.83 6.35 17.42
N SER A 150 -7.93 7.12 16.33
CA SER A 150 -9.21 7.61 15.79
C SER A 150 -9.67 6.89 14.52
N GLY A 151 -8.75 6.30 13.75
CA GLY A 151 -9.02 5.74 12.43
C GLY A 151 -9.10 6.79 11.31
N GLU A 152 -8.78 8.05 11.60
CA GLU A 152 -8.67 9.15 10.63
C GLU A 152 -7.37 9.10 9.83
#